data_AF-A0A1V6H1Q2-F1
#
_entry.id   AF-A0A1V6H1Q2-F1
#
_cell.length_a   1.000
_cell.length_b   1.000
_cell.length_c   1.000
_cell.angle_alpha   90.00
_cell.angle_beta   90.00
_cell.angle_gamma   90.00
#
_symmetry.space_group_name_H-M   'P 1'
#
loop_
_entity.id
_entity.type
_entity.pdbx_description
1 polymer ?
#
loop_
_entity_poly.entity_id
_entity_poly.type
_entity_poly.pdbx_seq_one_letter_code
_entity_poly.pdbx_strand_id
1 'polypeptide(L)' 'MGLMKNPHDKFFKAAFSDIETARGFLQHYLPEEVKKQIDLATLEATQGSYVDK' A
#
# COMPACT_ATOMS: atom_id res chain seq x y z
N MET A 1 -14.84 7.42 25.34
CA MET A 1 -13.38 7.50 25.17
C MET A 1 -12.97 6.73 23.92
N GLY A 2 -13.43 7.19 22.75
CA GLY A 2 -13.59 6.36 21.55
C GLY A 2 -12.28 5.99 20.84
N LEU A 3 -11.97 4.69 20.89
CA LEU A 3 -11.42 3.86 19.81
C LEU A 3 -10.09 4.34 19.21
N MET A 4 -9.00 3.66 19.56
CA MET A 4 -7.86 3.49 18.64
C MET A 4 -8.38 2.77 17.39
N LYS A 5 -8.97 3.52 16.46
CA LYS A 5 -9.38 3.04 15.13
C LYS A 5 -8.09 2.65 14.41
N ASN A 6 -7.79 1.36 14.41
CA ASN A 6 -6.73 0.70 13.63
C ASN A 6 -5.33 1.35 13.79
N PRO A 7 -4.52 1.00 14.79
CA PRO A 7 -3.11 1.39 14.81
C PRO A 7 -2.36 0.96 13.53
N HIS A 8 -2.82 -0.13 12.91
CA HIS A 8 -2.35 -0.61 11.60
C HIS A 8 -2.62 0.38 10.45
N ASP A 9 -3.72 1.14 10.48
CA ASP A 9 -4.07 2.13 9.44
C ASP A 9 -3.03 3.24 9.34
N LYS A 10 -2.50 3.70 10.49
CA LYS A 10 -1.49 4.77 10.50
C LYS A 10 -0.18 4.31 9.87
N PHE A 11 0.26 3.11 10.21
CA PHE A 11 1.45 2.52 9.63
C PHE A 11 1.27 2.28 8.14
N PHE A 12 0.11 1.73 7.75
CA PHE A 12 -0.22 1.47 6.35
C PHE A 12 -0.30 2.78 5.55
N LYS A 13 -0.99 3.81 6.06
CA LYS A 13 -1.02 5.13 5.42
C LYS A 13 0.37 5.73 5.29
N ALA A 14 1.20 5.68 6.34
CA ALA A 14 2.55 6.23 6.28
C ALA A 14 3.42 5.49 5.25
N ALA A 15 3.37 4.15 5.24
CA ALA A 15 4.14 3.33 4.31
C ALA A 15 3.65 3.45 2.85
N PHE A 16 2.35 3.64 2.64
CA PHE A 16 1.73 3.79 1.32
C PHE A 16 1.60 5.25 0.85
N SER A 17 1.90 6.23 1.72
CA SER A 17 2.02 7.64 1.35
C SER A 17 3.29 7.92 0.54
N ASP A 18 4.31 7.09 0.68
CA ASP A 18 5.55 7.18 -0.07
C ASP A 18 5.65 6.03 -1.07
N ILE A 19 5.75 6.35 -2.36
CA ILE A 19 5.71 5.34 -3.43
C ILE A 19 6.90 4.39 -3.35
N GLU A 20 8.07 4.87 -2.94
CA GLU A 20 9.29 4.06 -2.86
C GLU A 20 9.17 3.05 -1.73
N THR A 21 8.67 3.49 -0.58
CA THR A 21 8.37 2.66 0.59
C THR A 21 7.30 1.62 0.26
N ALA A 22 6.20 2.02 -0.39
CA ALA A 22 5.12 1.13 -0.80
C ALA A 22 5.61 0.07 -1.79
N ARG A 23 6.42 0.48 -2.78
CA ARG A 23 7.00 -0.43 -3.77
C ARG A 23 7.93 -1.44 -3.13
N GLY A 24 8.82 -1.00 -2.22
CA GLY A 24 9.71 -1.89 -1.49
C GLY A 24 8.95 -2.89 -0.61
N PHE A 25 7.89 -2.41 0.07
CA PHE A 25 7.00 -3.26 0.84
C PHE A 25 6.34 -4.33 -0.04
N LEU A 26 5.75 -3.92 -1.17
CA LEU A 26 5.12 -4.85 -2.09
C LEU A 26 6.13 -5.85 -2.67
N GLN A 27 7.33 -5.43 -3.06
CA GLN A 27 8.37 -6.34 -3.56
C GLN A 27 8.81 -7.40 -2.54
N HIS A 28 8.89 -7.02 -1.26
CA HIS A 28 9.38 -7.89 -0.20
C HIS A 28 8.30 -8.83 0.33
N TYR A 29 7.05 -8.36 0.42
CA TYR A 29 5.95 -9.12 1.02
C TYR A 29 5.09 -9.88 0.00
N LEU A 30 5.11 -9.52 -1.30
CA LEU A 30 4.38 -10.30 -2.31
C LEU A 30 5.15 -11.55 -2.76
N PRO A 31 4.45 -12.69 -2.88
CA PRO A 31 5.01 -13.89 -3.49
C PRO A 31 5.29 -13.68 -4.98
N GLU A 32 6.25 -14.44 -5.51
CA GLU A 32 6.72 -14.27 -6.90
C GLU A 32 5.63 -14.44 -7.96
N GLU A 33 4.64 -15.30 -7.71
CA GLU A 33 3.52 -15.52 -8.61
C GLU A 33 2.70 -14.24 -8.85
N VAL A 34 2.54 -13.41 -7.82
CA VAL A 34 1.84 -12.13 -7.95
C VAL A 34 2.77 -11.08 -8.54
N LYS A 35 4.06 -11.07 -8.16
CA LYS A 35 5.06 -10.15 -8.73
C LYS A 35 5.24 -10.31 -10.24
N LYS A 36 5.01 -11.50 -10.79
CA LYS A 36 5.02 -11.74 -12.25
C LYS A 36 3.78 -11.20 -12.96
N GLN A 37 2.69 -10.96 -12.22
CA GLN A 37 1.41 -10.50 -12.76
C GLN A 37 1.20 -8.99 -12.57
N ILE A 38 1.98 -8.34 -11.71
CA ILE A 38 1.87 -6.90 -11.42
C ILE A 38 3.17 -6.18 -11.80
N ASP A 39 3.06 -5.04 -12.47
CA ASP A 39 4.21 -4.19 -12.75
C ASP A 39 4.34 -3.11 -11.66
N LEU A 40 5.26 -3.33 -10.72
CA LEU A 40 5.52 -2.41 -9.62
C LEU A 40 6.26 -1.12 -10.05
N ALA A 41 6.73 -1.02 -11.30
CA ALA A 41 7.30 0.20 -11.84
C ALA A 41 6.22 1.17 -12.32
N THR A 42 5.03 0.68 -12.66
CA THR A 42 3.83 1.49 -12.93
C THR A 42 3.07 1.96 -11.68
N LEU A 43 3.56 1.62 -10.48
CA LEU A 43 2.91 2.01 -9.23
C LEU A 43 2.92 3.55 -9.09
N GLU A 44 1.74 4.15 -8.96
CA GLU A 44 1.57 5.60 -8.75
C GLU A 44 0.70 5.88 -7.52
N ALA A 45 1.08 6.93 -6.77
CA ALA A 45 0.36 7.37 -5.59
C ALA A 45 -0.78 8.31 -6.04
N THR A 46 -1.98 7.76 -6.18
CA THR A 46 -3.16 8.57 -6.49
C THR A 46 -3.79 9.11 -5.20
N GLN A 47 -3.82 10.44 -5.05
CA GLN A 47 -4.65 11.10 -4.04
C GLN A 47 -6.10 11.19 -4.54
N GLY A 48 -7.00 10.41 -3.96
CA GLY A 48 -8.45 10.58 -4.15
C GLY A 48 -9.19 9.44 -4.83
N SER A 49 -8.53 8.34 -5.19
CA SER A 49 -9.24 7.11 -5.58
C SER A 49 -9.76 6.40 -4.34
N TYR A 50 -11.02 6.66 -4.02
CA TYR A 50 -11.80 5.84 -3.11
C TYR A 50 -12.46 4.74 -3.94
N VAL A 51 -12.08 3.48 -3.71
CA VAL A 51 -12.76 2.33 -4.31
C VAL A 51 -13.88 1.91 -3.34
N ASP A 52 -15.09 2.41 -3.59
CA ASP A 52 -16.31 1.93 -2.93
C ASP A 52 -16.83 0.67 -3.64
N LYS A 53 -17.54 -0.19 -2.91
CA LYS A 53 -18.01 -1.49 -3.40
C LYS A 53 -19.31 -1.40 -4.18
#